data_AF-A0A1E5IHB9-F1
#
_entry.id   AF-A0A1E5IHB9-F1
#
_cell.length_a   1.000
_cell.length_b   1.000
_cell.length_c   1.000
_cell.angle_alpha   90.00
_cell.angle_beta   90.00
_cell.angle_gamma   90.00
#
_symmetry.space_group_name_H-M   'P 1'
#
loop_
_entity.id
_entity.type
_entity.pdbx_description
1 polymer ?
#
loop_
_entity_poly.entity_id
_entity_poly.type
_entity_poly.pdbx_seq_one_letter_code
_entity_poly.pdbx_strand_id
1 'polypeptide(L)'
;MTATRERIMGRDIDLNIDNIDELSFNRVVNFVNEQWLEVKRENANVADTQKIAVLTAVKIAAELLKIKDLQENISNSYENKIKEFIRQLDEADYIN
;
A
#
# COMPACT_ATOMS: atom_id res chain seq x y z
N MET A 1 23.89 4.36 10.52
CA MET A 1 22.78 3.41 10.74
C MET A 1 22.21 3.74 12.11
N THR A 2 21.06 4.42 12.14
CA THR A 2 20.35 4.70 13.40
C THR A 2 19.27 3.64 13.52
N ALA A 3 19.50 2.65 14.38
CA ALA A 3 18.47 1.67 14.71
C ALA A 3 17.45 2.32 15.65
N THR A 4 16.18 2.29 15.29
CA THR A 4 15.08 2.75 16.14
C THR A 4 14.32 1.53 16.65
N ARG A 5 14.05 1.52 17.95
CA ARG A 5 13.30 0.45 18.61
C ARG A 5 11.83 0.85 18.70
N GLU A 6 10.97 0.08 18.02
CA GLU A 6 9.54 0.35 17.98
C GLU A 6 8.70 -0.84 18.39
N ARG A 7 7.48 -0.57 18.87
CA ARG A 7 6.51 -1.62 19.20
C ARG A 7 5.57 -1.87 18.02
N ILE A 8 5.80 -2.97 17.32
CA ILE A 8 5.04 -3.37 16.12
C ILE A 8 4.41 -4.75 16.35
N MET A 9 3.10 -4.86 16.09
CA MET A 9 2.31 -6.08 16.29
C MET A 9 2.50 -6.71 17.69
N GLY A 10 2.65 -5.84 18.70
CA GLY A 10 2.88 -6.22 20.09
C GLY A 10 4.30 -6.67 20.43
N ARG A 11 5.27 -6.51 19.53
CA ARG A 11 6.67 -6.90 19.70
C ARG A 11 7.58 -5.68 19.59
N ASP A 12 8.61 -5.62 20.42
CA ASP A 12 9.66 -4.63 20.24
C ASP A 12 10.59 -5.11 19.12
N ILE A 13 10.78 -4.27 18.10
CA ILE A 13 11.57 -4.58 16.91
C ILE A 13 12.56 -3.44 16.69
N ASP A 14 13.83 -3.79 16.54
CA ASP A 14 14.86 -2.86 16.10
C ASP A 14 14.81 -2.75 14.57
N LEU A 15 14.57 -1.54 14.07
CA LEU A 15 14.44 -1.27 12.65
C LEU A 15 15.51 -0.31 12.18
N ASN A 16 16.04 -0.60 10.99
CA ASN A 16 16.93 0.31 10.29
C ASN A 16 16.12 1.17 9.34
N ILE A 17 16.07 2.47 9.62
CA ILE A 17 15.22 3.44 8.91
C ILE A 17 16.05 4.20 7.87
N ASP A 18 16.87 3.48 7.10
CA ASP A 18 17.62 4.11 6.02
C ASP A 18 16.63 4.46 4.89
N ASN A 19 16.39 5.75 4.67
CA ASN A 19 15.59 6.35 3.57
C ASN A 19 14.08 6.60 3.81
N ILE A 20 13.59 6.65 5.05
CA ILE A 20 12.23 7.16 5.34
C ILE A 20 12.30 8.18 6.47
N ASP A 21 11.61 9.31 6.34
CA ASP A 21 11.55 10.32 7.39
C ASP A 21 10.74 9.81 8.60
N GLU A 22 11.05 10.35 9.78
CA GLU A 22 10.47 9.89 11.05
C GLU A 22 8.94 9.98 11.08
N LEU A 23 8.34 11.00 10.47
CA LEU A 23 6.89 11.17 10.44
C LEU A 23 6.23 10.10 9.56
N SER A 24 6.77 9.86 8.36
CA SER A 24 6.30 8.80 7.47
C SER A 24 6.48 7.42 8.10
N PHE A 25 7.61 7.20 8.78
CA PHE A 25 7.87 5.97 9.51
C PHE A 25 6.84 5.73 10.63
N ASN A 26 6.58 6.73 11.47
CA ASN A 26 5.57 6.65 12.53
C ASN A 26 4.17 6.35 11.98
N ARG A 27 3.82 6.92 10.82
CA ARG A 27 2.56 6.60 10.13
C ARG A 27 2.49 5.13 9.72
N VAL A 28 3.57 4.58 9.18
CA VAL A 28 3.65 3.15 8.81
C VAL A 28 3.50 2.25 10.04
N VAL A 29 4.21 2.55 11.13
CA VAL A 29 4.12 1.77 12.38
C VAL A 29 2.70 1.78 12.93
N ASN A 30 2.05 2.95 12.99
CA ASN A 30 0.68 3.08 13.46
C ASN A 30 -0.30 2.30 12.57
N PHE A 31 -0.19 2.44 11.25
CA PHE A 31 -1.03 1.71 10.30
C PHE A 31 -0.91 0.19 10.48
N VAL A 32 0.33 -0.33 10.57
CA VAL A 32 0.57 -1.76 10.76
C VAL A 32 -0.05 -2.26 12.07
N ASN A 33 0.07 -1.48 13.15
CA ASN A 33 -0.52 -1.82 14.45
C ASN A 33 -2.05 -1.81 14.43
N GLU A 34 -2.66 -0.84 13.76
CA GLU A 34 -4.11 -0.77 13.58
C GLU A 34 -4.64 -1.99 12.81
N GLN A 35 -3.99 -2.33 11.69
CA GLN A 35 -4.34 -3.52 10.90
C GLN A 35 -4.16 -4.81 11.70
N TRP A 36 -3.13 -4.88 12.53
CA TRP A 36 -2.92 -6.03 13.41
C TRP A 36 -4.01 -6.17 14.47
N LEU A 37 -4.43 -5.07 15.10
CA LEU A 37 -5.52 -5.07 16.06
C LEU A 37 -6.85 -5.48 15.42
N GLU A 38 -7.11 -5.04 14.19
CA GLU A 38 -8.30 -5.43 13.43
C GLU A 38 -8.30 -6.94 13.14
N VAL A 39 -7.23 -7.45 12.53
CA VAL A 39 -7.11 -8.88 12.22
C VAL A 39 -7.17 -9.74 13.49
N LYS A 40 -6.58 -9.27 14.59
CA LYS A 40 -6.67 -9.94 15.89
C LYS A 40 -8.12 -10.02 16.40
N ARG A 41 -8.92 -8.96 16.24
CA ARG A 41 -10.34 -8.95 16.61
C ARG A 41 -11.16 -9.91 15.74
N GLU A 42 -10.92 -9.91 14.44
CA GLU A 42 -11.60 -10.79 13.48
C GLU A 42 -11.27 -12.27 13.69
N ASN A 43 -10.06 -12.54 14.19
CA ASN A 43 -9.55 -13.89 14.43
C ASN A 43 -9.37 -14.15 15.94
N ALA A 44 -10.36 -13.75 16.76
CA ALA A 44 -10.29 -13.82 18.22
C ALA A 44 -10.03 -15.24 18.78
N ASN A 45 -10.31 -16.29 18.00
CA ASN A 45 -10.03 -17.69 18.32
C ASN A 45 -8.57 -18.11 18.07
N VAL A 46 -7.76 -17.29 17.40
CA VAL A 46 -6.34 -17.57 17.12
C VAL A 46 -5.48 -16.92 18.21
N ALA A 47 -5.04 -17.74 19.17
CA ALA A 47 -4.16 -17.27 20.26
C ALA A 47 -2.72 -16.97 19.80
N ASP A 48 -2.30 -17.55 18.67
CA ASP A 48 -0.95 -17.43 18.15
C ASP A 48 -0.72 -16.06 17.46
N THR A 49 0.00 -15.18 18.14
CA THR A 49 0.32 -13.84 17.65
C THR A 49 1.16 -13.84 16.37
N GLN A 50 1.93 -14.90 16.08
CA GLN A 50 2.67 -15.01 14.81
C GLN A 50 1.72 -15.27 13.65
N LYS A 51 0.71 -16.14 13.85
CA LYS A 51 -0.32 -16.36 12.83
C LYS A 51 -1.10 -15.09 12.54
N ILE A 52 -1.47 -14.34 13.58
CA ILE A 52 -2.11 -13.03 13.40
C ILE A 52 -1.20 -12.09 12.59
N ALA A 53 0.10 -12.01 12.92
CA ALA A 53 1.05 -11.16 12.19
C ALA A 53 1.15 -11.54 10.70
N VAL A 54 1.18 -12.84 10.38
CA VAL A 54 1.17 -13.33 8.98
C VAL A 54 -0.13 -12.94 8.28
N LEU A 55 -1.29 -13.13 8.92
CA LEU A 55 -2.59 -12.73 8.37
C LEU A 55 -2.64 -11.22 8.11
N THR A 56 -2.12 -10.41 9.03
CA THR A 56 -2.00 -8.96 8.85
C THR A 56 -1.11 -8.59 7.67
N ALA A 57 0.06 -9.23 7.53
CA ALA A 57 0.94 -9.01 6.39
C ALA A 57 0.26 -9.37 5.05
N VAL A 58 -0.47 -10.49 5.00
CA VAL A 58 -1.24 -10.91 3.80
C VAL A 58 -2.34 -9.90 3.47
N LYS A 59 -3.09 -9.42 4.46
CA LYS A 59 -4.14 -8.40 4.26
C LYS A 59 -3.56 -7.12 3.66
N ILE A 60 -2.49 -6.58 4.27
CA ILE A 60 -1.82 -5.36 3.79
C ILE A 60 -1.29 -5.56 2.36
N ALA A 61 -0.64 -6.69 2.08
CA ALA A 61 -0.14 -6.99 0.74
C ALA A 61 -1.27 -7.07 -0.30
N ALA A 62 -2.40 -7.69 0.04
CA ALA A 62 -3.55 -7.76 -0.85
C ALA A 62 -4.16 -6.38 -1.13
N GLU A 63 -4.22 -5.49 -0.14
CA GLU A 63 -4.67 -4.10 -0.33
C GLU A 63 -3.70 -3.30 -1.22
N LEU A 64 -2.39 -3.46 -1.00
CA LEU A 64 -1.38 -2.82 -1.86
C LEU A 64 -1.47 -3.29 -3.31
N LEU A 65 -1.68 -4.59 -3.55
CA LEU A 65 -1.89 -5.12 -4.90
C LEU A 65 -3.14 -4.54 -5.56
N LYS A 66 -4.26 -4.45 -4.83
CA LYS A 66 -5.48 -3.80 -5.34
C LYS A 66 -5.24 -2.34 -5.73
N ILE A 67 -4.52 -1.58 -4.90
CA ILE A 67 -4.19 -0.17 -5.19
C ILE A 67 -3.30 -0.08 -6.44
N LYS A 68 -2.31 -0.97 -6.57
CA LYS A 68 -1.44 -1.03 -7.74
C LYS A 68 -2.23 -1.32 -9.02
N ASP A 69 -3.11 -2.31 -9.00
CA ASP A 69 -3.96 -2.66 -10.14
C ASP A 69 -4.90 -1.50 -10.53
N LEU A 70 -5.47 -0.79 -9.53
CA LEU A 70 -6.28 0.41 -9.78
C LEU A 70 -5.47 1.51 -10.46
N GLN A 71 -4.22 1.74 -10.02
CA GLN A 71 -3.33 2.74 -10.60
C GLN A 71 -2.98 2.39 -12.06
N GLU A 72 -2.64 1.12 -12.34
CA GLU A 72 -2.35 0.65 -13.70
C GLU A 72 -3.57 0.84 -14.62
N ASN A 73 -4.77 0.49 -14.14
CA ASN A 73 -6.01 0.68 -14.90
C ASN A 73 -6.31 2.15 -15.20
N ILE A 74 -6.10 3.05 -14.22
CA ILE A 74 -6.26 4.49 -14.42
C ILE A 74 -5.26 5.00 -15.47
N SER A 75 -3.99 4.58 -15.40
CA SER A 75 -2.96 4.98 -16.36
C SER A 75 -3.32 4.55 -17.78
N ASN A 76 -3.75 3.28 -17.95
CA ASN A 76 -4.14 2.74 -19.25
C ASN A 76 -5.36 3.49 -19.82
N SER A 77 -6.33 3.83 -18.96
CA SER A 77 -7.52 4.62 -19.34
C SER A 77 -7.14 6.02 -19.85
N TYR A 78 -6.22 6.70 -19.17
CA TYR A 78 -5.73 8.00 -19.64
C TYR A 78 -4.93 7.90 -20.94
N GLU A 79 -4.07 6.90 -21.09
CA GLU A 79 -3.31 6.70 -22.32
C GLU A 79 -4.24 6.49 -23.52
N ASN A 80 -5.30 5.70 -23.36
CA ASN A 80 -6.30 5.49 -24.41
C ASN A 80 -7.04 6.78 -24.78
N LYS A 81 -7.46 7.58 -23.77
CA LYS A 81 -8.10 8.88 -24.04
C LYS A 81 -7.19 9.86 -24.75
N ILE A 82 -5.90 9.89 -24.40
CA ILE A 82 -4.91 10.72 -25.08
C ILE A 82 -4.78 10.30 -26.55
N LYS A 83 -4.71 8.99 -26.82
CA LYS A 83 -4.67 8.46 -28.21
C LYS A 83 -5.94 8.84 -28.99
N GLU A 84 -7.11 8.79 -28.35
CA GLU A 84 -8.36 9.23 -28.98
C GLU A 84 -8.35 10.73 -29.30
N PHE A 85 -7.87 11.58 -28.38
CA PHE A 85 -7.75 13.02 -28.62
C PHE A 85 -6.76 13.35 -29.73
N ILE A 86 -5.60 12.67 -29.78
CA ILE A 86 -4.65 12.82 -30.89
C ILE A 86 -5.32 12.44 -32.21
N ARG A 87 -6.03 11.31 -32.27
CA ARG A 87 -6.77 10.89 -33.48
C ARG A 87 -7.81 11.93 -33.92
N GLN A 88 -8.54 12.51 -32.98
CA GLN A 88 -9.54 13.55 -33.29
C GLN A 88 -8.91 14.83 -33.82
N LEU A 89 -7.72 15.22 -33.32
CA LEU A 89 -6.97 16.37 -33.83
C LEU A 89 -6.46 16.10 -35.24
N ASP A 90 -5.87 14.93 -35.48
CA ASP A 90 -5.39 14.52 -36.82
C ASP A 90 -6.55 14.51 -37.83
N GLU A 91 -7.71 13.98 -37.45
CA GLU A 91 -8.91 13.97 -38.31
C GLU A 91 -9.43 15.38 -38.62
N ALA A 92 -9.33 16.32 -37.69
CA ALA A 92 -9.72 17.70 -37.90
C ALA A 92 -8.73 18.45 -38.81
N ASP A 93 -7.43 18.17 -38.70
CA ASP A 93 -6.39 18.75 -39.54
C ASP A 93 -6.45 18.24 -40.99
N TYR A 94 -6.96 17.02 -41.22
CA TYR A 94 -7.15 16.45 -42.56
C TYR A 94 -8.36 17.01 -43.34
N ILE A 95 -9.26 17.76 -42.69
CA ILE A 95 -10.50 18.30 -43.29
C ILE A 95 -10.33 19.77 -43.73
N ASN A 96 -9.20 20.42 -43.41
CA ASN A 96 -8.80 21.75 -43.92
C ASN A 96 -7.79 21.64 -45.07
#